data_AF-M7C7Z1-F1
#
_entry.id   AF-M7C7Z1-F1
#
_cell.length_a   1.000
_cell.length_b   1.000
_cell.length_c   1.000
_cell.angle_alpha   90.00
_cell.angle_beta   90.00
_cell.angle_gamma   90.00
#
_symmetry.space_group_name_H-M   'P 1'
#
loop_
_entity.id
_entity.type
_entity.pdbx_description
1 polymer ?
#
loop_
_entity_poly.entity_id
_entity_poly.type
_entity_poly.pdbx_seq_one_letter_code
_entity_poly.pdbx_strand_id
1 'polypeptide(L)'
;MVLKVFFPSCCATAESGLLIGRWIPEQNSAVVLAVVHFPFIPGQVKQYLSEVQRVTQVNMCVLGSWSNSKQEKEEVLDKFLEDLSTIFSHEPWIQLNKERDSRVWSCCIFQKYPSSPKEDEFILVYYDQRKVMLSQLHPTDNLTTSADHKGNDASKLGAVFETVAKSKVLFMTDRYDDGPIKLTHWQSEGVEASIIVELMKQASVSVSMPCFHLSPVSIKAGYIHLMSPFIEMILWYVGLSACLGLTVALSILSDIIALLTFHIYCFYVYGARLYCLKIYGLSSLWRLFRGKKWNVLRQRVDSCSYDLDQLFIGTLLFTILLFLLPTTALYYLVFTLLRLLVVVVQGLIHLLVDLIDSLPLYSVILRLCRSYRLAAGVKFRVLEQKAGKPLRLLMQINPLSYGSVVQTYRLPTYACYPKDSWSSLCKKLFVGELIYPWKHKGEKQD
;
A
#
# COMPACT_ATOMS: atom_id res chain seq x y z
N MET A 1 -10.96 -39.65 16.79
CA MET A 1 -10.34 -38.66 15.86
C MET A 1 -10.60 -37.29 16.45
N VAL A 2 -9.67 -36.33 16.34
CA VAL A 2 -9.89 -35.03 17.00
C VAL A 2 -10.84 -34.18 16.16
N LEU A 3 -11.98 -33.77 16.73
CA LEU A 3 -12.93 -32.86 16.11
C LEU A 3 -12.59 -31.41 16.47
N LYS A 4 -12.47 -30.53 15.46
CA LYS A 4 -12.22 -29.09 15.68
C LYS A 4 -13.47 -28.28 15.38
N VAL A 5 -13.98 -27.54 16.36
CA VAL A 5 -15.13 -26.66 16.17
C VAL A 5 -14.69 -25.22 16.30
N PHE A 6 -14.73 -24.47 15.21
CA PHE A 6 -14.51 -23.03 15.20
C PHE A 6 -15.82 -22.34 15.56
N PHE A 7 -15.86 -21.71 16.73
CA PHE A 7 -17.06 -21.10 17.29
C PHE A 7 -16.89 -19.57 17.42
N PRO A 8 -17.78 -18.76 16.81
CA PRO A 8 -17.74 -17.31 16.95
C PRO A 8 -17.98 -16.86 18.38
N SER A 9 -17.17 -15.91 18.88
CA SER A 9 -17.38 -15.37 20.23
C SER A 9 -18.72 -14.64 20.42
N CYS A 10 -19.30 -14.08 19.35
CA CYS A 10 -20.63 -13.45 19.37
C CYS A 10 -21.77 -14.45 19.55
N CYS A 11 -21.62 -15.70 19.09
CA CYS A 11 -22.64 -16.73 19.26
C CYS A 11 -22.74 -17.20 20.72
N ALA A 12 -21.72 -16.96 21.54
CA ALA A 12 -21.68 -17.33 22.96
C ALA A 12 -22.69 -16.56 23.84
N THR A 13 -23.20 -15.43 23.35
CA THR A 13 -24.21 -14.62 24.03
C THR A 13 -25.63 -15.02 23.66
N ALA A 14 -25.82 -15.88 22.64
CA ALA A 14 -27.13 -16.35 22.24
C ALA A 14 -27.79 -17.22 23.32
N GLU A 15 -29.11 -17.13 23.43
CA GLU A 15 -29.90 -17.89 24.41
C GLU A 15 -30.05 -19.36 24.02
N SER A 16 -30.68 -19.69 22.89
CA SER A 16 -30.74 -21.05 22.37
C SER A 16 -31.12 -21.02 20.89
N GLY A 17 -30.68 -22.02 20.13
CA GLY A 17 -30.89 -21.99 18.70
C GLY A 17 -30.19 -23.09 17.90
N LEU A 18 -30.27 -22.93 16.59
CA LEU A 18 -29.66 -23.85 15.62
C LEU A 18 -28.33 -23.30 15.11
N LEU A 19 -27.28 -24.12 15.10
CA LEU A 19 -25.96 -23.77 14.60
C LEU A 19 -25.93 -23.87 13.07
N ILE A 20 -25.76 -22.74 12.41
CA ILE A 20 -25.51 -22.67 10.96
C ILE A 20 -24.02 -22.53 10.73
N GLY A 21 -23.48 -23.30 9.78
CA GLY A 21 -22.09 -23.19 9.40
C GLY A 21 -21.71 -24.05 8.21
N ARG A 22 -20.43 -24.38 8.12
CA ARG A 22 -19.87 -25.26 7.10
C ARG A 22 -19.13 -26.41 7.75
N TRP A 23 -19.39 -27.62 7.28
CA TRP A 23 -18.59 -28.80 7.58
C TRP A 23 -17.46 -28.93 6.54
N ILE A 24 -16.23 -29.11 7.02
CA ILE A 24 -15.03 -29.32 6.19
C ILE A 24 -14.51 -30.74 6.45
N PRO A 25 -14.93 -31.73 5.65
CA PRO A 25 -14.60 -33.14 5.89
C PRO A 25 -13.10 -33.41 5.77
N GLU A 26 -12.37 -32.68 4.93
CA GLU A 26 -10.93 -32.86 4.71
C GLU A 26 -10.10 -32.58 5.98
N GLN A 27 -10.68 -31.86 6.95
CA GLN A 27 -9.98 -31.39 8.15
C GLN A 27 -10.64 -31.84 9.45
N ASN A 28 -11.74 -32.61 9.36
CA ASN A 28 -12.63 -32.89 10.49
C ASN A 28 -12.94 -31.62 11.31
N SER A 29 -13.29 -30.55 10.59
CA SER A 29 -13.49 -29.22 11.17
C SER A 29 -14.89 -28.69 10.87
N ALA A 30 -15.59 -28.23 11.90
CA ALA A 30 -16.86 -27.51 11.76
C ALA A 30 -16.62 -26.01 11.97
N VAL A 31 -17.03 -25.19 11.01
CA VAL A 31 -16.96 -23.73 11.11
C VAL A 31 -18.37 -23.20 11.35
N VAL A 32 -18.67 -22.85 12.61
CA VAL A 32 -19.95 -22.22 12.97
C VAL A 32 -19.92 -20.77 12.54
N LEU A 33 -20.97 -20.30 11.88
CA LEU A 33 -21.08 -18.96 11.32
C LEU A 33 -22.12 -18.12 12.07
N ALA A 34 -23.29 -18.69 12.38
CA ALA A 34 -24.34 -18.00 13.10
C ALA A 34 -25.21 -18.99 13.89
N VAL A 35 -25.94 -18.48 14.88
CA VAL A 35 -27.00 -19.21 15.58
C VAL A 35 -28.35 -18.64 15.15
N VAL A 36 -29.27 -19.51 14.74
CA VAL A 36 -30.68 -19.16 14.50
C VAL A 36 -31.42 -19.19 15.82
N HIS A 37 -31.98 -18.06 16.22
CA HIS A 37 -32.78 -17.97 17.45
C HIS A 37 -34.15 -18.60 17.27
N PHE A 38 -34.65 -19.23 18.33
CA PHE A 38 -36.04 -19.66 18.42
C PHE A 38 -36.98 -18.44 18.53
N PRO A 39 -38.21 -18.47 17.96
CA PRO A 39 -38.83 -19.54 17.15
C PRO A 39 -38.45 -19.50 15.66
N PHE A 40 -38.36 -20.67 15.02
CA PHE A 40 -38.12 -20.80 13.58
C PHE A 40 -38.85 -22.02 13.00
N ILE A 41 -39.13 -22.00 11.69
CA ILE A 41 -39.73 -23.13 10.97
C ILE A 41 -38.63 -23.86 10.19
N PRO A 42 -38.39 -25.17 10.39
CA PRO A 42 -37.31 -25.91 9.71
C PRO A 42 -37.33 -25.80 8.17
N GLY A 43 -38.52 -25.76 7.57
CA GLY A 43 -38.69 -25.56 6.13
C GLY A 43 -38.17 -24.20 5.64
N GLN A 44 -38.44 -23.12 6.39
CA GLN A 44 -37.93 -21.78 6.08
C GLN A 44 -36.41 -21.72 6.22
N VAL A 45 -35.84 -22.38 7.25
CA VAL A 45 -34.38 -22.47 7.43
C VAL A 45 -33.72 -23.16 6.24
N LYS A 46 -34.28 -24.26 5.74
CA LYS A 46 -33.75 -24.96 4.54
C LYS A 46 -33.80 -24.06 3.28
N GLN A 47 -34.91 -23.36 3.07
CA GLN A 47 -35.06 -22.43 1.94
C GLN A 47 -34.03 -21.29 2.03
N TYR A 48 -33.90 -20.67 3.19
CA TYR A 48 -32.94 -19.60 3.43
C TYR A 48 -31.49 -20.08 3.21
N LEU A 49 -31.12 -21.23 3.77
CA LEU A 49 -29.78 -21.80 3.56
C LEU A 49 -29.49 -22.06 2.08
N SER A 50 -30.48 -22.52 1.32
CA SER A 50 -30.34 -22.76 -0.13
C SER A 50 -30.10 -21.47 -0.91
N GLU A 51 -30.78 -20.38 -0.51
CA GLU A 51 -30.58 -19.06 -1.09
C GLU A 51 -29.21 -18.47 -0.76
N VAL A 52 -28.79 -18.54 0.51
CA VAL A 52 -27.48 -18.05 0.93
C VAL A 52 -26.36 -18.90 0.31
N GLN A 53 -26.56 -20.21 0.13
CA GLN A 53 -25.62 -21.09 -0.58
C GLN A 53 -25.46 -20.68 -2.04
N ARG A 54 -26.56 -20.32 -2.74
CA ARG A 54 -26.52 -19.81 -4.11
C ARG A 54 -25.69 -18.53 -4.22
N VAL A 55 -25.83 -17.62 -3.26
CA VAL A 55 -25.14 -16.32 -3.25
C VAL A 55 -23.67 -16.45 -2.87
N THR A 56 -23.36 -17.21 -1.82
CA THR A 56 -22.01 -17.27 -1.24
C THR A 56 -21.13 -18.34 -1.89
N GLN A 57 -21.71 -19.28 -2.64
CA GLN A 57 -21.02 -20.45 -3.21
C GLN A 57 -20.33 -21.31 -2.13
N VAL A 58 -20.77 -21.21 -0.87
CA VAL A 58 -20.29 -22.01 0.25
C VAL A 58 -21.38 -23.01 0.62
N ASN A 59 -21.00 -24.28 0.77
CA ASN A 59 -21.91 -25.32 1.23
C ASN A 59 -22.26 -25.09 2.71
N MET A 60 -23.39 -24.41 2.96
CA MET A 60 -23.87 -24.12 4.30
C MET A 60 -24.86 -25.17 4.75
N CYS A 61 -24.66 -25.65 5.96
CA CYS A 61 -25.46 -26.69 6.58
C CYS A 61 -25.78 -26.34 8.02
N VAL A 62 -26.76 -27.05 8.54
CA VAL A 62 -27.06 -27.07 9.96
C VAL A 62 -26.07 -28.02 10.62
N LEU A 63 -25.22 -27.49 11.50
CA LEU A 63 -24.16 -28.25 12.19
C LEU A 63 -24.67 -28.90 13.47
N GLY A 64 -25.71 -28.34 14.08
CA GLY A 64 -26.36 -28.91 15.25
C GLY A 64 -27.07 -27.87 16.10
N SER A 65 -27.09 -28.09 17.42
CA SER A 65 -27.88 -27.31 18.37
C SER A 65 -27.02 -26.57 19.41
N TRP A 66 -27.50 -25.39 19.79
CA TRP A 66 -26.92 -24.54 20.83
C TRP A 66 -27.94 -24.30 21.93
N SER A 67 -27.58 -24.64 23.18
CA SER A 67 -28.37 -24.30 24.36
C SER A 67 -27.50 -23.57 25.41
N ASN A 68 -28.09 -22.54 26.02
CA ASN A 68 -27.51 -21.79 27.13
C ASN A 68 -28.41 -22.01 28.33
N SER A 69 -27.88 -22.62 29.41
CA SER A 69 -28.70 -23.18 30.50
C SER A 69 -29.33 -22.14 31.46
N LYS A 70 -29.91 -21.07 30.92
CA LYS A 70 -30.55 -19.99 31.68
C LYS A 70 -32.04 -20.24 31.93
N GLN A 71 -32.69 -21.17 31.24
CA GLN A 71 -34.16 -21.33 31.28
C GLN A 71 -34.60 -22.67 31.86
N GLU A 72 -35.63 -22.65 32.71
CA GLU A 72 -36.24 -23.82 33.37
C GLU A 72 -37.10 -24.71 32.43
N LYS A 73 -37.16 -24.41 31.12
CA LYS A 73 -37.91 -25.17 30.10
C LYS A 73 -37.01 -26.05 29.20
N GLU A 74 -35.95 -26.62 29.79
CA GLU A 74 -34.86 -27.32 29.07
C GLU A 74 -35.25 -28.69 28.50
N GLU A 75 -36.01 -29.53 29.20
CA GLU A 75 -36.26 -30.92 28.74
C GLU A 75 -37.06 -31.01 27.43
N VAL A 76 -38.02 -30.10 27.23
CA VAL A 76 -38.83 -30.06 25.99
C VAL A 76 -38.00 -29.52 24.83
N LEU A 77 -37.12 -28.55 25.11
CA LEU A 77 -36.26 -27.94 24.10
C LEU A 77 -35.15 -28.91 23.69
N ASP A 78 -34.50 -29.58 24.63
CA ASP A 78 -33.45 -30.57 24.33
C ASP A 78 -34.01 -31.74 23.52
N LYS A 79 -35.19 -32.26 23.89
CA LYS A 79 -35.88 -33.31 23.11
C LYS A 79 -36.26 -32.84 21.70
N PHE A 80 -36.73 -31.60 21.56
CA PHE A 80 -36.99 -31.01 20.26
C PHE A 80 -35.71 -30.80 19.44
N LEU A 81 -34.61 -30.41 20.06
CA LEU A 81 -33.30 -30.25 19.41
C LEU A 81 -32.72 -31.60 18.97
N GLU A 82 -32.95 -32.66 19.74
CA GLU A 82 -32.66 -34.05 19.33
C GLU A 82 -33.52 -34.47 18.13
N ASP A 83 -34.82 -34.18 18.14
CA ASP A 83 -35.72 -34.46 17.01
C ASP A 83 -35.29 -33.72 15.74
N LEU A 84 -34.74 -32.51 15.84
CA LEU A 84 -34.21 -31.77 14.69
C LEU A 84 -33.02 -32.48 14.01
N SER A 85 -32.25 -33.29 14.74
CA SER A 85 -31.19 -34.12 14.14
C SER A 85 -31.73 -35.15 13.14
N THR A 86 -33.01 -35.52 13.26
CA THR A 86 -33.68 -36.40 12.29
C THR A 86 -34.13 -35.66 11.03
N ILE A 87 -34.42 -34.36 11.14
CA ILE A 87 -34.94 -33.50 10.07
C ILE A 87 -33.82 -32.94 9.20
N PHE A 88 -32.66 -32.68 9.79
CA PHE A 88 -31.46 -32.21 9.11
C PHE A 88 -30.44 -33.35 9.02
N SER A 89 -30.36 -33.97 7.84
CA SER A 89 -29.52 -35.15 7.55
C SER A 89 -28.01 -34.85 7.46
N HIS A 90 -27.47 -34.09 8.41
CA HIS A 90 -26.04 -33.77 8.45
C HIS A 90 -25.35 -34.57 9.55
N GLU A 91 -24.28 -35.30 9.18
CA GLU A 91 -23.44 -36.04 10.11
C GLU A 91 -22.02 -35.44 10.10
N PRO A 92 -21.39 -35.19 11.26
CA PRO A 92 -21.87 -35.38 12.63
C PRO A 92 -22.80 -34.24 13.12
N TRP A 93 -23.67 -34.54 14.10
CA TRP A 93 -24.52 -33.54 14.77
C TRP A 93 -23.86 -33.06 16.06
N ILE A 94 -23.63 -31.74 16.16
CA ILE A 94 -22.88 -31.13 17.26
C ILE A 94 -23.86 -30.45 18.22
N GLN A 95 -23.97 -30.94 19.46
CA GLN A 95 -24.74 -30.30 20.51
C GLN A 95 -23.80 -29.60 21.50
N LEU A 96 -23.90 -28.27 21.55
CA LEU A 96 -23.13 -27.42 22.43
C LEU A 96 -24.04 -26.87 23.53
N ASN A 97 -23.72 -27.18 24.79
CA ASN A 97 -24.43 -26.69 25.96
C ASN A 97 -23.50 -25.88 26.87
N LYS A 98 -23.99 -24.76 27.40
CA LYS A 98 -23.26 -23.92 28.35
C LYS A 98 -23.77 -24.14 29.76
N GLU A 99 -22.86 -24.53 30.66
CA GLU A 99 -23.14 -24.91 32.05
C GLU A 99 -23.38 -23.67 32.94
N ARG A 100 -24.41 -23.69 33.81
CA ARG A 100 -24.84 -22.54 34.65
C ARG A 100 -23.68 -21.83 35.35
N ASP A 101 -23.63 -20.50 35.19
CA ASP A 101 -22.69 -19.55 35.83
C ASP A 101 -21.18 -19.82 35.68
N SER A 102 -20.81 -20.80 34.88
CA SER A 102 -19.41 -21.10 34.61
C SER A 102 -19.00 -20.55 33.23
N ARG A 103 -17.71 -20.22 33.06
CA ARG A 103 -17.12 -20.07 31.71
C ARG A 103 -16.98 -21.43 31.01
N VAL A 104 -17.61 -22.49 31.55
CA VAL A 104 -17.45 -23.89 31.19
C VAL A 104 -18.67 -24.37 30.39
N TRP A 105 -18.37 -25.16 29.37
CA TRP A 105 -19.23 -25.62 28.28
C TRP A 105 -19.08 -27.13 28.24
N SER A 106 -20.19 -27.83 28.08
CA SER A 106 -20.26 -29.24 27.70
C SER A 106 -20.56 -29.34 26.21
N CYS A 107 -19.85 -30.22 25.51
CA CYS A 107 -20.12 -30.52 24.11
C CYS A 107 -20.43 -32.01 24.02
N CYS A 108 -21.58 -32.34 23.44
CA CYS A 108 -21.98 -33.70 23.14
C CYS A 108 -22.08 -33.85 21.61
N ILE A 109 -21.43 -34.86 21.05
CA ILE A 109 -21.55 -35.17 19.63
C ILE A 109 -22.52 -36.34 19.53
N PHE A 110 -23.55 -36.20 18.72
CA PHE A 110 -24.44 -37.30 18.39
C PHE A 110 -24.07 -37.83 17.00
N GLN A 111 -23.67 -39.10 16.96
CA GLN A 111 -23.42 -39.85 15.73
C GLN A 111 -24.43 -41.00 15.63
N LYS A 112 -25.15 -41.08 14.52
CA LYS A 112 -26.26 -42.03 14.32
C LYS A 112 -25.81 -43.49 14.28
N TYR A 113 -24.52 -43.73 14.00
CA TYR A 113 -23.85 -45.03 14.05
C TYR A 113 -22.49 -44.91 14.76
N PRO A 114 -22.38 -45.31 16.04
CA PRO A 114 -21.11 -45.28 16.76
C PRO A 114 -20.19 -46.39 16.22
N SER A 115 -19.27 -46.02 15.34
CA SER A 115 -18.17 -46.91 14.95
C SER A 115 -17.09 -46.82 16.03
N SER A 116 -17.28 -47.63 17.09
CA SER A 116 -16.47 -47.75 18.32
C SER A 116 -16.70 -46.68 19.40
N PRO A 117 -16.68 -47.05 20.70
CA PRO A 117 -16.75 -46.12 21.82
C PRO A 117 -15.37 -45.49 22.02
N LYS A 118 -14.94 -44.65 21.07
CA LYS A 118 -13.79 -43.79 21.27
C LYS A 118 -14.33 -42.46 21.77
N GLU A 119 -13.90 -42.04 22.95
CA GLU A 119 -14.06 -40.65 23.37
C GLU A 119 -13.35 -39.78 22.33
N ASP A 120 -14.12 -39.24 21.38
CA ASP A 120 -13.55 -38.36 20.38
C ASP A 120 -13.08 -37.07 21.06
N GLU A 121 -11.76 -36.92 21.15
CA GLU A 121 -11.15 -35.70 21.67
C GLU A 121 -11.65 -34.48 20.90
N PHE A 122 -12.14 -33.48 21.62
CA PHE A 122 -12.75 -32.29 21.04
C PHE A 122 -11.92 -31.04 21.33
N ILE A 123 -11.70 -30.22 20.29
CA ILE A 123 -11.05 -28.93 20.40
C ILE A 123 -12.05 -27.83 20.00
N LEU A 124 -12.40 -26.99 20.98
CA LEU A 124 -13.19 -25.79 20.75
C LEU A 124 -12.25 -24.62 20.46
N VAL A 125 -12.40 -24.00 19.29
CA VAL A 125 -11.62 -22.83 18.89
C VAL A 125 -12.52 -21.62 18.82
N TYR A 126 -12.43 -20.72 19.80
CA TYR A 126 -13.09 -19.42 19.75
C TYR A 126 -12.38 -18.51 18.77
N TYR A 127 -13.13 -17.84 17.92
CA TYR A 127 -12.58 -16.81 17.05
C TYR A 127 -13.45 -15.55 17.04
N ASP A 128 -12.79 -14.43 16.82
CA ASP A 128 -13.45 -13.15 16.59
C ASP A 128 -13.86 -13.09 15.11
N GLN A 129 -15.16 -13.31 14.87
CA GLN A 129 -15.73 -13.44 13.54
C GLN A 129 -15.44 -12.24 12.64
N ARG A 130 -15.50 -11.03 13.19
CA ARG A 130 -15.26 -9.81 12.43
C ARG A 130 -13.81 -9.71 11.99
N LYS A 131 -12.88 -10.00 12.90
CA LYS A 131 -11.44 -9.94 12.60
C LYS A 131 -11.06 -10.97 11.54
N VAL A 132 -11.58 -12.19 11.63
CA VAL A 132 -11.33 -13.26 10.65
C VAL A 132 -11.96 -12.94 9.28
N MET A 133 -13.17 -12.37 9.26
CA MET A 133 -13.85 -11.96 8.02
C MET A 133 -13.07 -10.87 7.27
N LEU A 134 -12.50 -9.90 8.00
CA LEU A 134 -11.80 -8.75 7.41
C LEU A 134 -10.32 -8.99 7.16
N SER A 135 -9.75 -10.06 7.69
CA SER A 135 -8.34 -10.38 7.57
C SER A 135 -8.01 -11.08 6.26
N GLN A 136 -6.95 -10.62 5.60
CA GLN A 136 -6.34 -11.31 4.47
C GLN A 136 -5.13 -12.11 4.98
N LEU A 137 -5.22 -13.44 4.85
CA LEU A 137 -4.14 -14.35 5.23
C LEU A 137 -3.08 -14.36 4.13
N HIS A 138 -1.86 -13.96 4.47
CA HIS A 138 -0.75 -13.95 3.53
C HIS A 138 -0.03 -15.31 3.54
N PRO A 139 0.36 -15.84 2.36
CA PRO A 139 1.20 -17.01 2.31
C PRO A 139 2.54 -16.72 3.00
N THR A 140 3.06 -17.69 3.73
CA THR A 140 4.35 -17.58 4.41
C THR A 140 5.47 -17.92 3.42
N ASP A 141 6.00 -16.93 2.71
CA ASP A 141 7.13 -17.13 1.79
C ASP A 141 8.47 -17.41 2.49
N ASN A 142 8.54 -17.29 3.83
CA ASN A 142 9.77 -17.45 4.60
C ASN A 142 9.65 -18.62 5.60
N LEU A 143 9.93 -19.84 5.14
CA LEU A 143 10.84 -20.80 5.78
C LEU A 143 10.92 -22.07 4.91
N THR A 144 11.96 -22.13 4.08
CA THR A 144 12.49 -23.40 3.60
C THR A 144 12.81 -24.31 4.80
N THR A 145 12.48 -25.60 4.68
CA THR A 145 12.79 -26.75 5.57
C THR A 145 11.69 -27.40 6.45
N SER A 146 10.39 -27.11 6.27
CA SER A 146 9.32 -27.99 6.83
C SER A 146 7.98 -27.94 6.07
N ALA A 147 8.03 -28.04 4.73
CA ALA A 147 6.98 -27.58 3.82
C ALA A 147 5.67 -28.39 3.85
N ASP A 148 5.67 -29.70 4.10
CA ASP A 148 4.45 -30.51 3.93
C ASP A 148 3.41 -30.32 5.04
N HIS A 149 3.83 -30.30 6.31
CA HIS A 149 2.90 -30.14 7.42
C HIS A 149 2.39 -28.70 7.56
N LYS A 150 3.27 -27.69 7.43
CA LYS A 150 2.87 -26.28 7.55
C LYS A 150 2.07 -25.78 6.36
N GLY A 151 2.37 -26.24 5.13
CA GLY A 151 1.59 -25.91 3.94
C GLY A 151 0.16 -26.46 4.03
N ASN A 152 0.03 -27.70 4.52
CA ASN A 152 -1.28 -28.31 4.76
C ASN A 152 -2.06 -27.57 5.88
N ASP A 153 -1.42 -27.19 6.98
CA ASP A 153 -2.14 -26.45 8.04
C ASP A 153 -2.49 -25.00 7.65
N ALA A 154 -1.70 -24.38 6.77
CA ALA A 154 -2.00 -23.06 6.18
C ALA A 154 -3.18 -23.14 5.20
N SER A 155 -3.25 -24.16 4.35
CA SER A 155 -4.42 -24.40 3.48
C SER A 155 -5.67 -24.72 4.30
N LYS A 156 -5.49 -25.40 5.46
CA LYS A 156 -6.56 -25.70 6.39
C LYS A 156 -7.23 -24.44 6.96
N LEU A 157 -6.41 -23.56 7.55
CA LEU A 157 -6.88 -22.27 8.08
C LEU A 157 -7.36 -21.34 6.97
N GLY A 158 -6.74 -21.37 5.79
CA GLY A 158 -7.20 -20.63 4.61
C GLY A 158 -8.67 -20.92 4.28
N ALA A 159 -9.08 -22.19 4.30
CA ALA A 159 -10.46 -22.58 4.07
C ALA A 159 -11.44 -22.04 5.13
N VAL A 160 -11.01 -21.93 6.40
CA VAL A 160 -11.82 -21.33 7.48
C VAL A 160 -12.00 -19.82 7.24
N PHE A 161 -10.91 -19.10 6.94
CA PHE A 161 -10.96 -17.66 6.67
C PHE A 161 -11.80 -17.36 5.42
N GLU A 162 -11.61 -18.14 4.35
CA GLU A 162 -12.38 -18.01 3.12
C GLU A 162 -13.87 -18.25 3.36
N THR A 163 -14.22 -19.27 4.14
CA THR A 163 -15.61 -19.58 4.50
C THR A 163 -16.24 -18.40 5.25
N VAL A 164 -15.57 -17.86 6.27
CA VAL A 164 -16.07 -16.72 7.05
C VAL A 164 -16.16 -15.45 6.19
N ALA A 165 -15.20 -15.20 5.29
CA ALA A 165 -15.19 -14.04 4.41
C ALA A 165 -16.31 -14.08 3.36
N LYS A 166 -16.58 -15.24 2.74
CA LYS A 166 -17.66 -15.41 1.75
C LYS A 166 -19.04 -15.37 2.38
N SER A 167 -19.19 -15.81 3.63
CA SER A 167 -20.46 -15.80 4.37
C SER A 167 -20.82 -14.45 4.98
N LYS A 168 -20.18 -13.34 4.57
CA LYS A 168 -20.45 -11.97 5.04
C LYS A 168 -21.95 -11.59 5.02
N VAL A 169 -22.71 -12.12 4.06
CA VAL A 169 -24.16 -11.86 3.90
C VAL A 169 -24.96 -12.25 5.15
N LEU A 170 -24.51 -13.26 5.90
CA LEU A 170 -25.15 -13.70 7.14
C LEU A 170 -24.95 -12.72 8.32
N PHE A 171 -23.97 -11.81 8.22
CA PHE A 171 -23.53 -10.97 9.35
C PHE A 171 -23.73 -9.47 9.12
N MET A 172 -23.94 -9.05 7.87
CA MET A 172 -24.03 -7.65 7.44
C MET A 172 -25.46 -7.21 7.12
N THR A 173 -26.46 -7.83 7.76
CA THR A 173 -27.86 -7.50 7.54
C THR A 173 -28.20 -6.15 8.19
N ASP A 174 -29.04 -5.39 7.50
CA ASP A 174 -29.37 -3.99 7.78
C ASP A 174 -30.13 -3.84 9.11
N ARG A 175 -30.20 -2.60 9.61
CA ARG A 175 -30.66 -2.19 10.96
C ARG A 175 -32.10 -2.58 11.37
N TYR A 176 -32.78 -3.37 10.56
CA TYR A 176 -34.15 -3.83 10.77
C TYR A 176 -34.18 -5.36 10.56
N ASP A 177 -34.36 -6.10 11.66
CA ASP A 177 -34.50 -7.57 11.71
C ASP A 177 -35.82 -8.05 11.05
N ASP A 178 -36.10 -7.64 9.81
CA ASP A 178 -37.34 -7.98 9.08
C ASP A 178 -37.20 -9.28 8.25
N GLY A 179 -36.10 -10.02 8.45
CA GLY A 179 -35.91 -11.33 7.84
C GLY A 179 -36.85 -12.39 8.44
N PRO A 180 -37.22 -13.44 7.68
CA PRO A 180 -38.08 -14.52 8.18
C PRO A 180 -37.43 -15.34 9.31
N ILE A 181 -36.12 -15.19 9.54
CA ILE A 181 -35.32 -15.94 10.51
C ILE A 181 -34.44 -14.96 11.28
N LYS A 182 -34.46 -15.05 12.62
CA LYS A 182 -33.60 -14.25 13.50
C LYS A 182 -32.24 -14.95 13.67
N LEU A 183 -31.18 -14.30 13.21
CA LEU A 183 -29.80 -14.78 13.33
C LEU A 183 -29.04 -13.98 14.38
N THR A 184 -28.07 -14.60 15.05
CA THR A 184 -27.08 -13.87 15.86
C THR A 184 -26.24 -12.99 14.94
N HIS A 185 -26.46 -11.68 14.98
CA HIS A 185 -25.66 -10.73 14.24
C HIS A 185 -24.54 -10.15 15.11
N TRP A 186 -23.39 -9.87 14.49
CA TRP A 186 -22.37 -9.04 15.11
C TRP A 186 -22.72 -7.57 14.87
N GLN A 187 -23.16 -6.86 15.91
CA GLN A 187 -23.49 -5.44 15.79
C GLN A 187 -22.20 -4.63 15.67
N SER A 188 -22.01 -3.99 14.51
CA SER A 188 -20.99 -2.95 14.35
C SER A 188 -21.41 -1.77 15.22
N GLU A 189 -20.82 -1.65 16.40
CA GLU A 189 -20.78 -0.39 17.13
C GLU A 189 -20.30 0.68 16.13
N GLY A 190 -21.19 1.58 15.69
CA GLY A 190 -20.97 2.57 14.64
C GLY A 190 -19.86 3.60 14.92
N VAL A 191 -19.06 3.36 15.94
CA VAL A 191 -17.90 4.14 16.39
C VAL A 191 -16.81 4.21 15.33
N GLU A 192 -16.70 3.22 14.42
CA GLU A 192 -15.61 3.20 13.43
C GLU A 192 -15.78 4.17 12.27
N ALA A 193 -17.02 4.46 11.84
CA ALA A 193 -17.26 5.51 10.88
C ALA A 193 -16.92 6.87 11.50
N SER A 194 -17.18 7.06 12.80
CA SER A 194 -16.83 8.28 13.54
C SER A 194 -15.31 8.45 13.68
N ILE A 195 -14.54 7.38 13.95
CA ILE A 195 -13.07 7.47 14.02
C ILE A 195 -12.45 7.75 12.66
N ILE A 196 -12.94 7.12 11.58
CA ILE A 196 -12.44 7.39 10.22
C ILE A 196 -12.80 8.80 9.76
N VAL A 197 -14.02 9.27 10.08
CA VAL A 197 -14.45 10.64 9.80
C VAL A 197 -13.64 11.64 10.63
N GLU A 198 -13.36 11.36 11.91
CA GLU A 198 -12.55 12.26 12.77
C GLU A 198 -11.06 12.25 12.37
N LEU A 199 -10.51 11.11 11.93
CA LEU A 199 -9.16 11.02 11.36
C LEU A 199 -9.05 11.70 10.00
N MET A 200 -10.05 11.58 9.13
CA MET A 200 -10.12 12.35 7.89
C MET A 200 -10.26 13.85 8.17
N LYS A 201 -11.02 14.23 9.20
CA LYS A 201 -11.17 15.61 9.66
C LYS A 201 -9.86 16.16 10.26
N GLN A 202 -9.11 15.37 11.01
CA GLN A 202 -7.77 15.77 11.51
C GLN A 202 -6.72 15.84 10.40
N ALA A 203 -6.77 14.94 9.42
CA ALA A 203 -5.86 14.95 8.26
C ALA A 203 -6.16 16.12 7.31
N SER A 204 -7.44 16.46 7.10
CA SER A 204 -7.84 17.62 6.27
C SER A 204 -7.57 18.96 6.95
N VAL A 205 -7.45 19.01 8.28
CA VAL A 205 -7.06 20.22 9.03
C VAL A 205 -5.54 20.41 9.09
N SER A 206 -4.71 19.38 8.84
CA SER A 206 -3.24 19.47 8.90
C SER A 206 -2.53 19.77 7.57
N VAL A 207 -3.25 19.91 6.45
CA VAL A 207 -2.64 20.26 5.15
C VAL A 207 -2.83 21.74 4.78
N SER A 208 -3.61 22.50 5.55
CA SER A 208 -3.63 23.96 5.45
C SER A 208 -2.66 24.59 6.47
N MET A 209 -1.50 24.98 5.94
CA MET A 209 -0.51 25.92 6.50
C MET A 209 0.45 25.38 7.58
N PRO A 210 1.75 25.57 7.33
CA PRO A 210 2.35 26.79 7.87
C PRO A 210 3.16 27.60 6.86
N CYS A 211 3.17 28.92 7.12
CA CYS A 211 4.25 29.87 6.81
C CYS A 211 4.25 30.51 5.40
N PHE A 212 4.48 31.81 5.19
CA PHE A 212 5.24 32.80 5.97
C PHE A 212 4.68 34.22 5.72
N HIS A 213 4.12 34.86 6.75
CA HIS A 213 4.04 36.33 6.79
C HIS A 213 5.42 36.85 7.21
N LEU A 214 6.24 37.28 6.25
CA LEU A 214 7.39 38.15 6.52
C LEU A 214 7.66 39.07 5.31
N SER A 215 7.40 40.35 5.55
CA SER A 215 7.80 41.45 4.69
C SER A 215 9.32 41.61 4.66
N PRO A 216 9.88 42.02 3.50
CA PRO A 216 10.72 43.22 3.52
C PRO A 216 10.08 44.28 2.62
N VAL A 217 9.58 45.34 3.28
CA VAL A 217 9.06 46.55 2.67
C VAL A 217 10.21 47.32 1.99
N SER A 218 9.87 47.98 0.88
CA SER A 218 10.66 48.96 0.11
C SER A 218 11.28 48.51 -1.23
N ILE A 219 11.52 47.21 -1.48
CA ILE A 219 11.93 46.72 -2.84
C ILE A 219 10.81 45.88 -3.51
N LYS A 220 9.80 45.48 -2.72
CA LYS A 220 8.70 44.58 -3.12
C LYS A 220 7.61 45.22 -4.00
N ALA A 221 7.39 46.53 -3.95
CA ALA A 221 6.19 47.13 -4.57
C ALA A 221 6.17 47.07 -6.11
N GLY A 222 7.31 47.25 -6.78
CA GLY A 222 7.39 47.21 -8.25
C GLY A 222 7.41 45.79 -8.84
N TYR A 223 8.13 44.87 -8.20
CA TYR A 223 8.27 43.48 -8.67
C TYR A 223 7.02 42.65 -8.38
N ILE A 224 6.36 42.87 -7.22
CA ILE A 224 5.11 42.18 -6.89
C ILE A 224 4.01 42.57 -7.88
N HIS A 225 3.88 43.84 -8.27
CA HIS A 225 2.79 44.24 -9.16
C HIS A 225 2.90 43.68 -10.59
N LEU A 226 4.12 43.40 -11.04
CA LEU A 226 4.39 42.79 -12.35
C LEU A 226 4.28 41.25 -12.33
N MET A 227 4.64 40.61 -11.21
CA MET A 227 4.60 39.15 -11.04
C MET A 227 3.32 38.63 -10.37
N SER A 228 2.48 39.50 -9.79
CA SER A 228 1.25 39.16 -9.08
C SER A 228 0.30 38.23 -9.86
N PRO A 229 -0.05 38.51 -11.14
CA PRO A 229 -1.01 37.66 -11.84
C PRO A 229 -0.46 36.25 -12.10
N PHE A 230 0.86 36.10 -12.29
CA PHE A 230 1.49 34.80 -12.49
C PHE A 230 1.58 34.00 -11.19
N ILE A 231 1.92 34.65 -10.07
CA ILE A 231 2.03 33.99 -8.77
C ILE A 231 0.65 33.51 -8.29
N GLU A 232 -0.39 34.33 -8.45
CA GLU A 232 -1.76 33.98 -8.07
C GLU A 232 -2.28 32.78 -8.88
N MET A 233 -2.05 32.80 -10.19
CA MET A 233 -2.41 31.70 -11.08
C MET A 233 -1.66 30.40 -10.73
N ILE A 234 -0.34 30.48 -10.46
CA ILE A 234 0.47 29.35 -10.02
C ILE A 234 -0.05 28.77 -8.69
N LEU A 235 -0.34 29.63 -7.72
CA LEU A 235 -0.84 29.21 -6.41
C LEU A 235 -2.20 28.50 -6.54
N TRP A 236 -3.06 28.99 -7.44
CA TRP A 236 -4.36 28.37 -7.72
C TRP A 236 -4.23 26.99 -8.34
N TYR A 237 -3.36 26.82 -9.35
CA TYR A 237 -3.12 25.51 -9.97
C TYR A 237 -2.47 24.50 -9.01
N VAL A 238 -1.52 24.94 -8.18
CA VAL A 238 -0.92 24.10 -7.13
C VAL A 238 -1.98 23.70 -6.09
N GLY A 239 -2.82 24.65 -5.65
CA GLY A 239 -3.93 24.37 -4.74
C GLY A 239 -4.95 23.37 -5.30
N LEU A 240 -5.32 23.51 -6.57
CA LEU A 240 -6.21 22.55 -7.25
C LEU A 240 -5.57 21.15 -7.36
N SER A 241 -4.27 21.09 -7.68
CA SER A 241 -3.55 19.82 -7.81
C SER A 241 -3.42 19.05 -6.49
N ALA A 242 -3.41 19.73 -5.35
CA ALA A 242 -3.38 19.07 -4.03
C ALA A 242 -4.61 18.21 -3.78
N CYS A 243 -5.76 18.52 -4.41
CA CYS A 243 -6.96 17.68 -4.35
C CYS A 243 -6.76 16.33 -5.08
N LEU A 244 -5.92 16.30 -6.12
CA LEU A 244 -5.62 15.10 -6.91
C LEU A 244 -4.53 14.21 -6.26
N GLY A 245 -3.79 14.74 -5.27
CA GLY A 245 -2.79 14.00 -4.51
C GLY A 245 -1.41 14.68 -4.48
N LEU A 246 -0.59 14.26 -3.51
CA LEU A 246 0.73 14.85 -3.25
C LEU A 246 1.72 14.66 -4.40
N THR A 247 1.70 13.51 -5.07
CA THR A 247 2.63 13.20 -6.18
C THR A 247 2.34 14.06 -7.41
N VAL A 248 1.06 14.32 -7.70
CA VAL A 248 0.60 15.23 -8.76
C VAL A 248 1.04 16.66 -8.44
N ALA A 249 0.86 17.11 -7.20
CA ALA A 249 1.29 18.43 -6.76
C ALA A 249 2.82 18.62 -6.88
N LEU A 250 3.61 17.63 -6.47
CA LEU A 250 5.07 17.65 -6.61
C LEU A 250 5.54 17.65 -8.08
N SER A 251 4.84 16.92 -8.95
CA SER A 251 5.14 16.87 -10.37
C SER A 251 4.89 18.23 -11.05
N ILE A 252 3.73 18.84 -10.77
CA ILE A 252 3.39 20.18 -11.26
C ILE A 252 4.36 21.24 -10.72
N LEU A 253 4.79 21.12 -9.45
CA LEU A 253 5.82 22.00 -8.89
C LEU A 253 7.14 21.90 -9.66
N SER A 254 7.57 20.70 -10.05
CA SER A 254 8.78 20.50 -10.88
C SER A 254 8.65 21.20 -12.23
N ASP A 255 7.49 21.11 -12.88
CA ASP A 255 7.19 21.76 -14.15
C ASP A 255 7.18 23.29 -14.05
N ILE A 256 6.58 23.83 -12.98
CA ILE A 256 6.59 25.27 -12.70
C ILE A 256 8.03 25.77 -12.49
N ILE A 257 8.86 25.03 -11.73
CA ILE A 257 10.28 25.36 -11.56
C ILE A 257 11.00 25.34 -12.91
N ALA A 258 10.70 24.38 -13.78
CA ALA A 258 11.29 24.31 -15.12
C ALA A 258 10.95 25.56 -15.95
N LEU A 259 9.68 25.97 -15.93
CA LEU A 259 9.19 27.13 -16.67
C LEU A 259 9.76 28.44 -16.11
N LEU A 260 9.75 28.60 -14.79
CA LEU A 260 10.30 29.78 -14.12
C LEU A 260 11.79 29.96 -14.41
N THR A 261 12.53 28.86 -14.51
CA THR A 261 13.99 28.86 -14.73
C THR A 261 14.39 28.74 -16.19
N PHE A 262 13.43 28.80 -17.13
CA PHE A 262 13.69 28.72 -18.56
C PHE A 262 14.65 29.80 -19.06
N HIS A 263 14.52 31.04 -18.55
CA HIS A 263 15.42 32.13 -18.89
C HIS A 263 16.88 31.85 -18.49
N ILE A 264 17.10 31.21 -17.34
CA ILE A 264 18.43 30.78 -16.87
C ILE A 264 19.02 29.75 -17.85
N TYR A 265 18.20 28.81 -18.34
CA TYR A 265 18.63 27.84 -19.36
C TYR A 265 19.04 28.53 -20.67
N CYS A 266 18.27 29.50 -21.15
CA CYS A 266 18.61 30.27 -22.35
C CYS A 266 19.96 31.00 -22.19
N PHE A 267 20.16 31.69 -21.07
CA PHE A 267 21.44 32.37 -20.78
C PHE A 267 22.61 31.40 -20.62
N TYR A 268 22.39 30.24 -20.01
CA TYR A 268 23.38 29.18 -19.93
C TYR A 268 23.79 28.69 -21.32
N VAL A 269 22.83 28.38 -22.21
CA VAL A 269 23.09 27.96 -23.59
C VAL A 269 23.87 29.03 -24.35
N TYR A 270 23.44 30.29 -24.25
CA TYR A 270 24.10 31.41 -24.89
C TYR A 270 25.55 31.59 -24.37
N GLY A 271 25.73 31.59 -23.05
CA GLY A 271 27.03 31.71 -22.39
C GLY A 271 27.97 30.57 -22.77
N ALA A 272 27.48 29.33 -22.81
CA ALA A 272 28.26 28.16 -23.23
C ALA A 272 28.76 28.30 -24.67
N ARG A 273 27.88 28.70 -25.60
CA ARG A 273 28.24 28.90 -27.02
C ARG A 273 29.22 30.04 -27.20
N LEU A 274 29.02 31.14 -26.50
CA LEU A 274 29.90 32.30 -26.57
C LEU A 274 31.27 31.96 -25.98
N TYR A 275 31.33 31.29 -24.84
CA TYR A 275 32.59 30.82 -24.24
C TYR A 275 33.36 29.89 -25.18
N CYS A 276 32.69 28.88 -25.76
CA CYS A 276 33.27 28.02 -26.79
C CYS A 276 33.84 28.83 -27.96
N LEU A 277 33.07 29.78 -28.51
CA LEU A 277 33.52 30.63 -29.60
C LEU A 277 34.77 31.44 -29.22
N LYS A 278 34.85 31.97 -27.99
CA LYS A 278 36.02 32.69 -27.48
C LYS A 278 37.25 31.79 -27.38
N ILE A 279 37.12 30.58 -26.84
CA ILE A 279 38.23 29.62 -26.72
C ILE A 279 38.73 29.16 -28.10
N TYR A 280 37.82 28.80 -29.02
CA TYR A 280 38.19 28.42 -30.39
C TYR A 280 38.80 29.61 -31.15
N GLY A 281 38.26 30.82 -30.96
CA GLY A 281 38.79 32.05 -31.54
C GLY A 281 40.21 32.35 -31.08
N LEU A 282 40.46 32.30 -29.77
CA LEU A 282 41.80 32.47 -29.19
C LEU A 282 42.78 31.39 -29.67
N SER A 283 42.34 30.13 -29.72
CA SER A 283 43.16 29.02 -30.24
C SER A 283 43.53 29.20 -31.72
N SER A 284 42.59 29.69 -32.54
CA SER A 284 42.83 29.98 -33.95
C SER A 284 43.79 31.16 -34.15
N LEU A 285 43.62 32.26 -33.41
CA LEU A 285 44.49 33.43 -33.45
C LEU A 285 45.89 33.14 -32.89
N TRP A 286 45.99 32.31 -31.85
CA TRP A 286 47.27 31.83 -31.35
C TRP A 286 48.07 31.08 -32.42
N ARG A 287 47.38 30.28 -33.25
CA ARG A 287 48.01 29.62 -34.40
C ARG A 287 48.41 30.62 -35.49
N LEU A 288 47.61 31.67 -35.73
CA LEU A 288 47.92 32.76 -36.67
C LEU A 288 49.27 33.41 -36.34
N PHE A 289 49.53 33.76 -35.07
CA PHE A 289 50.83 34.33 -34.64
C PHE A 289 52.01 33.39 -34.84
N ARG A 290 51.77 32.08 -34.84
CA ARG A 290 52.81 31.07 -35.08
C ARG A 290 52.98 30.75 -36.58
N GLY A 291 52.31 31.47 -37.48
CA GLY A 291 52.34 31.19 -38.91
C GLY A 291 51.66 29.87 -39.29
N LYS A 292 50.65 29.43 -38.51
CA LYS A 292 50.00 28.11 -38.65
C LYS A 292 48.50 28.23 -38.95
N LYS A 293 48.01 27.49 -39.94
CA LYS A 293 46.59 27.42 -40.35
C LYS A 293 46.05 25.99 -40.18
N TRP A 294 44.83 25.84 -39.67
CA TRP A 294 44.12 24.55 -39.69
C TRP A 294 43.48 24.34 -41.06
N ASN A 295 43.82 23.22 -41.68
CA ASN A 295 43.28 22.81 -42.96
C ASN A 295 42.15 21.78 -42.73
N VAL A 296 40.91 22.22 -42.93
CA VAL A 296 39.72 21.37 -42.72
C VAL A 296 39.69 20.18 -43.69
N LEU A 297 40.21 20.34 -44.91
CA LEU A 297 40.19 19.29 -45.94
C LEU A 297 41.16 18.13 -45.64
N ARG A 298 42.29 18.42 -44.98
CA ARG A 298 43.31 17.43 -44.62
C ARG A 298 43.41 17.16 -43.11
N GLN A 299 42.51 17.75 -42.31
CA GLN A 299 42.45 17.64 -40.84
C GLN A 299 43.82 17.80 -40.15
N ARG A 300 44.63 18.76 -40.61
CA ARG A 300 46.01 19.00 -40.10
C ARG A 300 46.35 20.49 -40.01
N VAL A 301 47.42 20.81 -39.29
CA VAL A 301 47.97 22.17 -39.18
C VAL A 301 49.07 22.38 -40.22
N ASP A 302 48.86 23.32 -41.15
CA ASP A 302 49.80 23.71 -42.21
C ASP A 302 50.50 25.04 -41.86
N SER A 303 51.74 25.22 -42.30
CA SER A 303 52.44 26.52 -42.23
C SER A 303 51.97 27.45 -43.34
N CYS A 304 51.76 28.73 -43.02
CA CYS A 304 51.30 29.75 -43.96
C CYS A 304 52.01 31.07 -43.66
N SER A 305 52.49 31.75 -44.70
CA SER A 305 53.05 33.10 -44.62
C SER A 305 51.91 34.12 -44.60
N TYR A 306 51.89 34.97 -43.58
CA TYR A 306 50.87 36.02 -43.41
C TYR A 306 51.51 37.40 -43.58
N ASP A 307 50.78 38.33 -44.21
CA ASP A 307 51.21 39.72 -44.36
C ASP A 307 51.12 40.48 -43.01
N LEU A 308 51.90 41.56 -42.89
CA LEU A 308 51.99 42.35 -41.66
C LEU A 308 50.64 42.90 -41.21
N ASP A 309 49.81 43.37 -42.15
CA ASP A 309 48.49 43.93 -41.87
C ASP A 309 47.55 42.87 -41.28
N GLN A 310 47.59 41.65 -41.81
CA GLN A 310 46.79 40.52 -41.30
C GLN A 310 47.23 40.12 -39.89
N LEU A 311 48.54 40.13 -39.61
CA LEU A 311 49.08 39.86 -38.28
C LEU A 311 48.68 40.94 -37.26
N PHE A 312 48.68 42.20 -37.69
CA PHE A 312 48.25 43.34 -36.86
C PHE A 312 46.78 43.22 -36.46
N ILE A 313 45.88 42.98 -37.43
CA ILE A 313 44.44 42.77 -37.17
C ILE A 313 44.22 41.56 -36.24
N GLY A 314 44.94 40.46 -36.49
CA GLY A 314 44.90 39.28 -35.64
C GLY A 314 45.32 39.57 -34.20
N THR A 315 46.34 40.41 -34.01
CA THR A 315 46.84 40.83 -32.68
C THR A 315 45.80 41.66 -31.93
N LEU A 316 45.18 42.63 -32.61
CA LEU A 316 44.11 43.45 -32.04
C LEU A 316 42.89 42.62 -31.65
N LEU A 317 42.46 41.70 -32.52
CA LEU A 317 41.34 40.81 -32.20
C LEU A 317 41.69 39.87 -31.03
N PHE A 318 42.92 39.35 -30.98
CA PHE A 318 43.37 38.48 -29.91
C PHE A 318 43.37 39.19 -28.56
N THR A 319 43.89 40.42 -28.49
CA THR A 319 43.90 41.19 -27.23
C THR A 319 42.48 41.51 -26.76
N ILE A 320 41.58 41.90 -27.66
CA ILE A 320 40.16 42.12 -27.33
C ILE A 320 39.52 40.83 -26.81
N LEU A 321 39.71 39.69 -27.48
CA LEU A 321 39.15 38.42 -27.05
C LEU A 321 39.74 37.94 -25.73
N LEU A 322 41.05 38.15 -25.51
CA LEU A 322 41.76 37.75 -24.29
C LEU A 322 41.27 38.56 -23.08
N PHE A 323 41.10 39.87 -23.23
CA PHE A 323 40.60 40.74 -22.17
C PHE A 323 39.10 40.55 -21.89
N LEU A 324 38.31 40.16 -22.90
CA LEU A 324 36.88 39.86 -22.72
C LEU A 324 36.63 38.42 -22.22
N LEU A 325 37.61 37.52 -22.33
CA LEU A 325 37.48 36.14 -21.88
C LEU A 325 37.10 36.02 -20.39
N PRO A 326 37.80 36.66 -19.42
CA PRO A 326 37.49 36.49 -18.00
C PRO A 326 36.06 36.93 -17.64
N THR A 327 35.53 37.99 -18.25
CA THR A 327 34.14 38.42 -18.01
C THR A 327 33.15 37.39 -18.55
N THR A 328 33.36 36.89 -19.78
CA THR A 328 32.49 35.84 -20.36
C THR A 328 32.55 34.52 -19.61
N ALA A 329 33.74 34.13 -19.12
CA ALA A 329 33.94 32.93 -18.31
C ALA A 329 33.19 33.03 -16.97
N LEU A 330 33.23 34.20 -16.32
CA LEU A 330 32.50 34.43 -15.08
C LEU A 330 30.99 34.31 -15.27
N TYR A 331 30.43 34.96 -16.31
CA TYR A 331 28.99 34.84 -16.61
C TYR A 331 28.59 33.39 -16.91
N TYR A 332 29.38 32.68 -17.74
CA TYR A 332 29.14 31.26 -18.01
C TYR A 332 29.14 30.42 -16.72
N LEU A 333 30.10 30.65 -15.82
CA LEU A 333 30.20 29.95 -14.54
C LEU A 333 28.96 30.19 -13.68
N VAL A 334 28.53 31.44 -13.52
CA VAL A 334 27.35 31.79 -12.72
C VAL A 334 26.07 31.12 -13.25
N PHE A 335 25.80 31.22 -14.56
CA PHE A 335 24.61 30.60 -15.14
C PHE A 335 24.66 29.07 -15.13
N THR A 336 25.86 28.50 -15.22
CA THR A 336 26.07 27.06 -15.04
C THR A 336 25.75 26.61 -13.63
N LEU A 337 26.25 27.32 -12.61
CA LEU A 337 25.98 26.98 -11.20
C LEU A 337 24.49 27.11 -10.88
N LEU A 338 23.84 28.17 -11.36
CA LEU A 338 22.39 28.34 -11.23
C LEU A 338 21.63 27.18 -11.92
N ARG A 339 22.04 26.79 -13.13
CA ARG A 339 21.42 25.65 -13.83
C ARG A 339 21.62 24.33 -13.08
N LEU A 340 22.81 24.07 -12.54
CA LEU A 340 23.09 22.88 -11.75
C LEU A 340 22.20 22.83 -10.50
N LEU A 341 22.06 23.96 -9.79
CA LEU A 341 21.19 24.07 -8.63
C LEU A 341 19.74 23.71 -8.98
N VAL A 342 19.21 24.26 -10.08
CA VAL A 342 17.85 23.94 -10.55
C VAL A 342 17.69 22.45 -10.85
N VAL A 343 18.65 21.84 -11.55
CA VAL A 343 18.61 20.42 -11.88
C VAL A 343 18.67 19.54 -10.62
N VAL A 344 19.46 19.93 -9.60
CA VAL A 344 19.51 19.22 -8.31
C VAL A 344 18.16 19.31 -7.59
N VAL A 345 17.54 20.49 -7.55
CA VAL A 345 16.22 20.67 -6.93
C VAL A 345 15.15 19.84 -7.64
N GLN A 346 15.11 19.87 -8.98
CA GLN A 346 14.19 19.04 -9.76
C GLN A 346 14.44 17.54 -9.54
N GLY A 347 15.71 17.12 -9.52
CA GLY A 347 16.09 15.75 -9.22
C GLY A 347 15.66 15.29 -7.82
N LEU A 348 15.77 16.17 -6.81
CA LEU A 348 15.28 15.89 -5.46
C LEU A 348 13.75 15.74 -5.43
N ILE A 349 13.01 16.58 -6.16
CA ILE A 349 11.55 16.46 -6.28
C ILE A 349 11.17 15.13 -6.92
N HIS A 350 11.80 14.75 -8.04
CA HIS A 350 11.54 13.46 -8.68
C HIS A 350 11.88 12.27 -7.77
N LEU A 351 13.00 12.35 -7.02
CA LEU A 351 13.35 11.34 -6.03
C LEU A 351 12.31 11.22 -4.91
N LEU A 352 11.74 12.34 -4.46
CA LEU A 352 10.67 12.33 -3.47
C LEU A 352 9.38 11.71 -4.02
N VAL A 353 9.01 12.01 -5.27
CA VAL A 353 7.86 11.37 -5.93
C VAL A 353 8.07 9.86 -6.03
N ASP A 354 9.24 9.42 -6.53
CA ASP A 354 9.60 8.00 -6.63
C ASP A 354 9.59 7.29 -5.26
N LEU A 355 10.01 8.00 -4.21
CA LEU A 355 9.97 7.48 -2.84
C LEU A 355 8.53 7.31 -2.35
N ILE A 356 7.66 8.29 -2.59
CA ILE A 356 6.25 8.23 -2.21
C ILE A 356 5.53 7.10 -2.97
N ASP A 357 5.80 6.95 -4.27
CA ASP A 357 5.17 5.93 -5.10
C ASP A 357 5.67 4.51 -4.78
N SER A 358 6.95 4.36 -4.43
CA SER A 358 7.51 3.05 -4.09
C SER A 358 7.11 2.57 -2.69
N LEU A 359 6.83 3.48 -1.75
CA LEU A 359 6.41 3.12 -0.40
C LEU A 359 4.92 2.75 -0.38
N PRO A 360 4.53 1.55 0.10
CA PRO A 360 3.13 1.16 0.20
C PRO A 360 2.45 1.84 1.41
N LEU A 361 2.33 3.17 1.37
CA LEU A 361 1.80 4.01 2.44
C LEU A 361 0.42 3.52 2.89
N TYR A 362 -0.45 3.16 1.94
CA TYR A 362 -1.75 2.58 2.25
C TYR A 362 -1.65 1.33 3.12
N SER A 363 -0.83 0.35 2.72
CA SER A 363 -0.67 -0.91 3.46
C SER A 363 -0.03 -0.68 4.84
N VAL A 364 0.90 0.27 4.95
CA VAL A 364 1.54 0.64 6.23
C VAL A 364 0.54 1.35 7.16
N ILE A 365 -0.26 2.29 6.65
CA ILE A 365 -1.32 2.96 7.42
C ILE A 365 -2.39 1.95 7.83
N LEU A 366 -2.80 1.06 6.91
CA LEU A 366 -3.74 -0.01 7.20
C LEU A 366 -3.21 -0.91 8.31
N ARG A 367 -1.91 -1.22 8.30
CA ARG A 367 -1.25 -2.01 9.35
C ARG A 367 -1.25 -1.31 10.70
N LEU A 368 -1.05 0.01 10.71
CA LEU A 368 -1.02 0.84 11.91
C LEU A 368 -2.42 0.97 12.53
N CYS A 369 -3.43 1.36 11.73
CA CYS A 369 -4.79 1.57 12.21
C CYS A 369 -5.56 0.26 12.44
N ARG A 370 -5.30 -0.77 11.62
CA ARG A 370 -6.05 -2.04 11.59
C ARG A 370 -5.13 -3.23 11.39
N SER A 371 -4.32 -3.51 12.40
CA SER A 371 -3.34 -4.60 12.39
C SER A 371 -3.89 -5.97 11.96
N TYR A 372 -5.13 -6.29 12.34
CA TYR A 372 -5.75 -7.59 12.02
C TYR A 372 -6.06 -7.81 10.53
N ARG A 373 -6.11 -6.75 9.70
CA ARG A 373 -6.42 -6.89 8.26
C ARG A 373 -5.30 -7.57 7.47
N LEU A 374 -4.05 -7.36 7.86
CA LEU A 374 -2.87 -7.94 7.24
C LEU A 374 -2.36 -9.08 8.12
N ALA A 375 -2.94 -10.27 7.94
CA ALA A 375 -2.63 -11.43 8.78
C ALA A 375 -1.45 -12.23 8.20
N ALA A 376 -0.40 -12.38 9.00
CA ALA A 376 0.70 -13.32 8.71
C ALA A 376 0.36 -14.76 9.10
N GLY A 377 -0.53 -14.91 10.07
CA GLY A 377 -0.90 -16.20 10.62
C GLY A 377 -1.79 -16.08 11.84
N VAL A 378 -1.90 -17.16 12.59
CA VAL A 378 -2.82 -17.31 13.71
C VAL A 378 -2.08 -17.89 14.91
N LYS A 379 -2.31 -17.30 16.09
CA LYS A 379 -1.84 -17.82 17.38
C LYS A 379 -3.02 -18.36 18.16
N PHE A 380 -2.91 -19.57 18.67
CA PHE A 380 -3.89 -20.15 19.59
C PHE A 380 -3.44 -19.91 21.03
N ARG A 381 -4.28 -19.28 21.85
CA ARG A 381 -4.10 -19.20 23.31
C ARG A 381 -4.98 -20.24 23.97
N VAL A 382 -4.41 -21.09 24.83
CA VAL A 382 -5.18 -22.04 25.63
C VAL A 382 -5.93 -21.27 26.72
N LEU A 383 -7.25 -21.41 26.79
CA LEU A 383 -8.07 -20.74 27.80
C LEU A 383 -8.18 -21.59 29.08
N GLU A 384 -8.51 -22.88 28.94
CA GLU A 384 -8.62 -23.82 30.04
C GLU A 384 -8.30 -25.24 29.55
N GLN A 385 -7.56 -26.01 30.36
CA GLN A 385 -7.32 -27.43 30.16
C GLN A 385 -7.66 -28.16 31.47
N LYS A 386 -8.82 -28.84 31.48
CA LYS A 386 -9.29 -29.65 32.61
C LYS A 386 -9.41 -31.11 32.13
N ALA A 387 -9.01 -32.07 32.95
CA ALA A 387 -9.17 -33.48 32.63
C ALA A 387 -10.64 -33.83 32.44
N GLY A 388 -10.98 -34.53 31.35
CA GLY A 388 -12.36 -34.91 31.01
C GLY A 388 -13.22 -33.80 30.37
N LYS A 389 -12.67 -32.64 30.03
CA LYS A 389 -13.38 -31.56 29.31
C LYS A 389 -12.67 -31.19 28.00
N PRO A 390 -13.40 -30.70 26.98
CA PRO A 390 -12.82 -30.32 25.70
C PRO A 390 -11.76 -29.21 25.82
N LEU A 391 -10.69 -29.32 25.04
CA LEU A 391 -9.63 -28.30 24.99
C LEU A 391 -10.19 -27.00 24.39
N ARG A 392 -10.04 -25.89 25.10
CA ARG A 392 -10.47 -24.57 24.62
C ARG A 392 -9.31 -23.71 24.17
N LEU A 393 -9.36 -23.30 22.92
CA LEU A 393 -8.39 -22.41 22.29
C LEU A 393 -9.07 -21.10 21.91
N LEU A 394 -8.39 -19.98 22.14
CA LEU A 394 -8.73 -18.69 21.58
C LEU A 394 -7.82 -18.40 20.40
N MET A 395 -8.42 -18.21 19.24
CA MET A 395 -7.77 -17.87 17.99
C MET A 395 -7.50 -16.36 17.93
N GLN A 396 -6.23 -15.98 17.89
CA GLN A 396 -5.78 -14.60 17.72
C GLN A 396 -5.03 -14.43 16.41
N ILE A 397 -5.35 -13.38 15.66
CA ILE A 397 -4.68 -13.08 14.39
C ILE A 397 -3.33 -12.44 14.69
N ASN A 398 -2.25 -13.00 14.12
CA ASN A 398 -0.92 -12.43 14.20
C ASN A 398 -0.71 -11.50 13.00
N PRO A 399 -0.51 -10.20 13.22
CA PRO A 399 -0.40 -9.25 12.12
C PRO A 399 1.00 -9.27 11.49
N LEU A 400 1.10 -8.91 10.21
CA LEU A 400 2.33 -8.94 9.42
C LEU A 400 3.41 -8.00 9.99
N SER A 401 4.71 -8.33 9.84
CA SER A 401 5.78 -7.42 10.26
C SER A 401 5.85 -6.20 9.33
N TYR A 402 6.28 -5.03 9.82
CA TYR A 402 6.41 -3.83 8.97
C TYR A 402 7.35 -4.05 7.78
N GLY A 403 8.47 -4.75 8.00
CA GLY A 403 9.41 -5.08 6.93
C GLY A 403 8.80 -5.96 5.86
N SER A 404 8.02 -6.98 6.26
CA SER A 404 7.31 -7.85 5.33
C SER A 404 6.20 -7.10 4.57
N VAL A 405 5.46 -6.19 5.23
CA VAL A 405 4.47 -5.33 4.54
C VAL A 405 5.14 -4.51 3.44
N VAL A 406 6.28 -3.89 3.74
CA VAL A 406 7.01 -3.11 2.73
C VAL A 406 7.49 -4.03 1.60
N GLN A 407 8.11 -5.17 1.89
CA GLN A 407 8.59 -6.09 0.87
C GLN A 407 7.48 -6.62 -0.05
N THR A 408 6.34 -7.02 0.49
CA THR A 408 5.24 -7.61 -0.27
C THR A 408 4.49 -6.59 -1.12
N TYR A 409 4.35 -5.35 -0.64
CA TYR A 409 3.54 -4.32 -1.32
C TYR A 409 4.35 -3.22 -2.01
N ARG A 410 5.69 -3.28 -1.99
CA ARG A 410 6.54 -2.28 -2.65
C ARG A 410 6.35 -2.33 -4.16
N LEU A 411 6.05 -1.17 -4.74
CA LEU A 411 5.99 -1.01 -6.19
C LEU A 411 7.41 -0.87 -6.77
N PRO A 412 7.67 -1.43 -7.97
CA PRO A 412 8.94 -1.25 -8.65
C PRO A 412 9.13 0.22 -9.05
N THR A 413 10.29 0.78 -8.71
CA THR A 413 10.66 2.16 -9.07
C THR A 413 11.27 2.19 -10.46
N TYR A 414 10.80 3.09 -11.33
CA TYR A 414 11.33 3.29 -12.70
C TYR A 414 12.45 4.35 -12.79
N ALA A 415 13.16 4.60 -11.70
CA ALA A 415 14.16 5.68 -11.63
C ALA A 415 15.30 5.46 -12.65
N CYS A 416 15.42 6.38 -13.60
CA CYS A 416 16.56 6.46 -14.51
C CYS A 416 17.70 7.23 -13.85
N TYR A 417 18.69 6.52 -13.31
CA TYR A 417 19.88 7.16 -12.75
C TYR A 417 20.78 7.73 -13.86
N PRO A 418 21.36 8.95 -13.67
CA PRO A 418 22.33 9.49 -14.61
C PRO A 418 23.56 8.59 -14.68
N LYS A 419 23.89 8.12 -15.89
CA LYS A 419 25.02 7.20 -16.15
C LYS A 419 26.37 7.92 -16.32
N ASP A 420 26.40 9.26 -16.31
CA ASP A 420 27.61 10.03 -16.57
C ASP A 420 28.50 10.07 -15.31
N SER A 421 29.78 9.70 -15.46
CA SER A 421 30.78 9.84 -14.39
C SER A 421 31.07 11.32 -14.10
N TRP A 422 31.27 11.70 -12.84
CA TRP A 422 31.55 13.08 -12.41
C TRP A 422 32.74 13.71 -13.15
N SER A 423 33.78 12.93 -13.46
CA SER A 423 34.95 13.39 -14.22
C SER A 423 34.59 13.77 -15.67
N SER A 424 33.70 13.02 -16.31
CA SER A 424 33.20 13.33 -17.66
C SER A 424 32.36 14.61 -17.66
N LEU A 425 31.59 14.86 -16.60
CA LEU A 425 30.76 16.06 -16.47
C LEU A 425 31.62 17.31 -16.25
N CYS A 426 32.66 17.23 -15.41
CA CYS A 426 33.63 18.30 -15.26
C CYS A 426 34.34 18.62 -16.59
N LYS A 427 34.77 17.59 -17.34
CA LYS A 427 35.42 17.79 -18.64
C LYS A 427 34.51 18.50 -19.64
N LYS A 428 33.23 18.10 -19.73
CA LYS A 428 32.22 18.76 -20.58
C LYS A 428 32.04 20.22 -20.19
N LEU A 429 32.01 20.51 -18.89
CA LEU A 429 31.87 21.87 -18.38
C LEU A 429 33.06 22.77 -18.73
N PHE A 430 34.29 22.25 -18.59
CA PHE A 430 35.50 23.00 -18.97
C PHE A 430 35.57 23.30 -20.48
N VAL A 431 35.03 22.42 -21.31
CA VAL A 431 34.99 22.61 -22.77
C VAL A 431 33.84 23.53 -23.20
N GLY A 432 32.88 23.81 -22.31
CA GLY A 432 31.67 24.58 -22.64
C GLY A 432 30.60 23.75 -23.37
N GLU A 433 30.62 22.43 -23.24
CA GLU A 433 29.55 21.57 -23.76
C GLU A 433 28.29 21.66 -22.90
N LEU A 434 27.12 21.56 -23.56
CA LEU A 434 25.84 21.62 -22.88
C LEU A 434 25.59 20.34 -22.06
N ILE A 435 25.20 20.51 -20.80
CA ILE A 435 24.81 19.43 -19.91
C ILE A 435 23.32 19.15 -20.09
N TYR A 436 23.00 17.95 -20.57
CA TYR A 436 21.64 17.43 -20.66
C TYR A 436 21.42 16.38 -19.57
N PRO A 437 20.59 16.66 -18.54
CA PRO A 437 20.38 15.73 -17.43
C PRO A 437 19.66 14.44 -17.83
N TRP A 438 18.85 14.47 -18.90
CA TRP A 438 17.98 13.36 -19.30
C TRP A 438 18.27 12.92 -20.74
N LYS A 439 19.50 12.47 -21.01
CA LYS A 439 19.80 11.88 -22.33
C LYS A 439 19.32 10.44 -22.34
N HIS A 440 18.15 10.18 -22.92
CA HIS A 440 17.82 8.85 -23.42
C HIS A 440 18.85 8.51 -24.50
N LYS A 441 19.88 7.76 -24.13
CA LYS A 441 20.65 7.03 -25.11
C LYS A 441 19.72 5.90 -25.54
N GLY A 442 18.87 6.17 -26.54
CA GLY A 442 18.27 5.10 -27.31
C GLY A 442 19.43 4.18 -27.70
N GLU A 443 19.32 2.92 -27.33
CA GLU A 443 20.13 1.88 -27.94
C GLU A 443 19.94 2.03 -29.44
N LYS A 444 20.95 2.59 -30.11
CA LYS A 444 21.21 2.17 -31.47
C LYS A 444 21.74 0.74 -31.32
N GLN A 445 20.82 -0.22 -31.35
CA GLN A 445 21.14 -1.53 -31.92
C GLN A 445 21.39 -1.27 -33.41
N ASP A 446 22.66 -1.41 -33.77
CA ASP A 446 23.25 -1.60 -35.10
C ASP A 446 22.83 -0.67 -36.26
#